data_AF-K2FUN1-F1
#
_entry.id   AF-K2FUN1-F1
#
_cell.length_a   1.000
_cell.length_b   1.000
_cell.length_c   1.000
_cell.angle_alpha   90.00
_cell.angle_beta   90.00
_cell.angle_gamma   90.00
#
_symmetry.space_group_name_H-M   'P 1'
#
loop_
_entity.id
_entity.type
_entity.pdbx_description
1 polymer ?
#
loop_
_entity_poly.entity_id
_entity_poly.type
_entity_poly.pdbx_seq_one_letter_code
_entity_poly.pdbx_strand_id
1 'polypeptide(L)' 'MDFDLNKKQLERLSEIVSNVGIVIFATIVTPILTNGVLNYSIIATGLFITVFSFFTSLYLLK' A
#
# COMPACT_ATOMS: atom_id res chain seq x y z
N MET A 1 -22.51 -2.26 13.32
CA MET A 1 -21.25 -1.71 13.83
C MET A 1 -20.93 -0.55 12.91
N ASP A 2 -21.43 0.64 13.22
CA ASP A 2 -21.12 1.83 12.42
C ASP A 2 -19.66 2.16 12.65
N PHE A 3 -18.85 1.95 11.62
CA PHE A 3 -17.47 2.40 11.59
C PHE A 3 -17.49 3.90 11.35
N ASP A 4 -17.69 4.67 12.42
CA ASP A 4 -17.57 6.13 12.42
C ASP A 4 -16.07 6.49 12.35
N LEU A 5 -15.45 6.19 11.20
CA LEU A 5 -14.05 6.48 10.93
C LEU A 5 -13.91 7.99 10.79
N ASN A 6 -13.14 8.58 11.70
CA ASN A 6 -12.80 10.00 11.66
C ASN A 6 -12.21 10.34 10.28
N LYS A 7 -12.54 11.49 9.68
CA LYS A 7 -12.05 11.89 8.33
C LYS A 7 -10.55 11.65 8.12
N LYS A 8 -9.73 11.89 9.16
CA LYS A 8 -8.28 11.63 9.15
C LYS A 8 -7.90 10.15 9.02
N GLN A 9 -8.68 9.24 9.60
CA GLN A 9 -8.48 7.80 9.45
C GLN A 9 -8.85 7.34 8.03
N LEU A 10 -9.92 7.91 7.46
CA LEU A 10 -10.33 7.61 6.09
C LEU A 10 -9.30 8.09 5.06
N GLU A 11 -8.73 9.28 5.24
CA GLU A 11 -7.65 9.80 4.40
C GLU A 11 -6.41 8.89 4.43
N ARG A 12 -6.01 8.41 5.63
CA ARG A 12 -4.87 7.50 5.75
C ARG A 12 -5.15 6.12 5.18
N LEU A 13 -6.37 5.62 5.32
CA LEU A 13 -6.79 4.40 4.66
C LEU A 13 -6.69 4.53 3.13
N SER A 14 -7.12 5.67 2.60
CA SER A 14 -6.99 6.02 1.18
C SER A 14 -5.52 6.08 0.73
N GLU A 15 -4.63 6.71 1.53
CA GLU A 15 -3.19 6.74 1.24
C GLU A 15 -2.58 5.33 1.15
N ILE A 16 -3.00 4.40 2.01
CA ILE A 16 -2.48 3.02 1.99
C ILE A 16 -2.99 2.27 0.77
N VAL A 17 -4.29 2.37 0.48
CA VAL A 17 -4.87 1.73 -0.70
C VAL A 17 -4.19 2.26 -1.96
N SER A 18 -3.92 3.57 -2.01
CA SER A 18 -3.15 4.21 -3.08
C SER A 18 -1.72 3.66 -3.18
N ASN A 19 -0.98 3.63 -2.06
CA ASN A 19 0.40 3.15 -2.03
C ASN A 19 0.52 1.66 -2.37
N VAL A 20 -0.38 0.81 -1.84
CA VAL A 20 -0.45 -0.61 -2.22
C VAL A 20 -0.78 -0.74 -3.71
N GLY A 21 -1.70 0.07 -4.21
CA GLY A 21 -2.06 0.13 -5.63
C GLY A 21 -0.85 0.45 -6.51
N ILE A 22 -0.03 1.44 -6.14
CA ILE A 22 1.20 1.81 -6.85
C ILE A 22 2.21 0.67 -6.83
N VAL A 23 2.42 0.04 -5.68
CA VAL A 23 3.33 -1.11 -5.56
C VAL A 23 2.89 -2.24 -6.48
N ILE A 24 1.62 -2.63 -6.45
CA ILE A 24 1.06 -3.68 -7.32
C ILE A 24 1.20 -3.28 -8.79
N PHE A 25 0.89 -2.03 -9.13
CA PHE A 25 0.98 -1.57 -10.51
C PHE A 25 2.42 -1.65 -11.05
N ALA A 26 3.39 -1.10 -10.31
CA ALA A 26 4.79 -1.06 -10.74
C ALA A 26 5.44 -2.45 -10.77
N THR A 27 5.06 -3.35 -9.85
CA THR A 27 5.75 -4.63 -9.66
C THR A 27 5.04 -5.82 -10.33
N ILE A 28 3.76 -5.69 -10.67
CA ILE A 28 2.95 -6.74 -11.31
C ILE A 28 2.45 -6.28 -12.68
N VAL A 29 1.72 -5.15 -12.75
CA VAL A 29 1.07 -4.71 -13.99
C VAL A 29 2.11 -4.29 -15.03
N THR A 30 3.12 -3.51 -14.65
CA THR A 30 4.17 -3.03 -15.56
C THR A 30 4.99 -4.18 -16.18
N PRO A 31 5.50 -5.17 -15.43
CA PRO A 31 6.22 -6.31 -16.03
C PRO A 31 5.34 -7.16 -16.95
N ILE A 32 4.07 -7.38 -16.60
CA ILE A 32 3.13 -8.13 -17.44
C ILE A 32 2.94 -7.43 -18.79
N LEU A 33 2.76 -6.11 -18.80
CA LEU A 33 2.58 -5.33 -20.02
C LEU A 33 3.84 -5.21 -20.87
N THR A 34 5.02 -5.24 -20.24
CA THR A 34 6.31 -5.09 -20.92
C THR A 34 6.99 -6.43 -21.24
N ASN A 35 6.33 -7.56 -20.99
CA ASN A 35 6.93 -8.91 -21.03
C ASN A 35 8.21 -9.03 -20.19
N GLY A 36 8.31 -8.25 -19.12
CA GLY A 36 9.41 -8.28 -18.16
C GLY A 36 9.27 -9.43 -17.16
N VAL A 37 10.37 -9.77 -16.48
CA VAL A 37 10.37 -10.79 -15.42
C VAL A 37 9.76 -10.20 -14.15
N LEU A 38 8.74 -10.87 -13.60
CA LEU A 38 8.17 -10.53 -12.30
C LEU A 38 9.17 -10.84 -11.19
N ASN A 39 9.61 -9.80 -10.47
CA ASN A 39 10.50 -9.95 -9.33
C ASN A 39 9.68 -9.99 -8.02
N TYR A 40 9.38 -11.19 -7.57
CA TYR A 40 8.60 -11.45 -6.36
C TYR A 40 9.21 -10.83 -5.08
N SER A 41 10.54 -10.68 -5.03
CA SER A 41 11.22 -10.05 -3.89
C SER A 41 10.86 -8.56 -3.76
N ILE A 42 10.70 -7.86 -4.89
CA ILE A 42 10.32 -6.43 -4.89
C ILE A 42 8.86 -6.27 -4.46
N ILE A 43 7.97 -7.16 -4.89
CA ILE A 43 6.55 -7.19 -4.48
C ILE A 43 6.45 -7.32 -2.95
N ALA A 44 7.14 -8.33 -2.39
CA ALA A 44 7.15 -8.58 -0.95
C ALA A 44 7.72 -7.40 -0.16
N THR A 45 8.81 -6.80 -0.64
CA THR A 45 9.45 -5.63 0.01
C THR A 45 8.53 -4.41 -0.02
N GLY A 46 7.88 -4.12 -1.16
CA GLY A 46 6.96 -2.99 -1.30
C GLY A 46 5.71 -3.13 -0.43
N LEU A 47 5.14 -4.33 -0.34
CA LEU A 47 4.04 -4.61 0.58
C LEU A 47 4.45 -4.43 2.05
N PHE A 48 5.62 -4.94 2.43
CA PHE A 48 6.13 -4.82 3.79
C PHE A 48 6.31 -3.34 4.19
N ILE A 49 6.93 -2.53 3.34
CA ILE A 49 7.11 -1.08 3.59
C ILE A 49 5.77 -0.37 3.72
N THR A 50 4.78 -0.73 2.89
CA THR A 50 3.47 -0.09 2.91
C THR A 50 2.70 -0.40 4.20
N VAL A 51 2.73 -1.66 4.63
CA VAL A 51 2.13 -2.09 5.90
C VAL A 51 2.86 -1.44 7.09
N PHE A 52 4.18 -1.42 7.08
CA PHE A 52 4.97 -0.78 8.14
C PHE A 52 4.68 0.72 8.24
N SER A 53 4.56 1.40 7.11
CA SER A 53 4.20 2.83 7.05
C SER A 53 2.80 3.08 7.57
N PHE A 54 1.84 2.18 7.33
CA PHE A 54 0.51 2.27 7.91
C PHE A 54 0.53 2.19 9.44
N PHE A 55 1.19 1.18 10.00
CA PHE A 55 1.27 1.01 11.45
C PHE A 55 1.99 2.19 12.10
N THR A 56 3.08 2.66 11.50
CA THR A 56 3.82 3.85 11.97
C THR A 56 2.94 5.10 11.91
N SER A 57 2.17 5.25 10.83
CA SER A 57 1.20 6.32 10.66
C SER A 57 0.16 6.27 11.78
N LEU A 58 -0.54 5.15 11.99
CA LEU A 58 -1.52 4.99 13.07
C LEU A 58 -0.91 5.28 14.46
N TYR A 59 0.31 4.82 14.72
CA TYR A 59 1.00 5.06 15.99
C TYR A 59 1.29 6.55 16.23
N LEU A 60 1.70 7.29 15.20
CA LEU A 60 1.93 8.74 15.26
C LEU A 60 0.64 9.57 15.42
N LEU A 61 -0.53 8.99 15.16
CA LEU A 61 -1.82 9.68 15.30
C LEU A 61 -2.43 9.57 16.71
N LYS A 62 -1.72 8.96 17.66
CA LYS A 62 -2.08 8.95 19.08
C LYS A 62 -2.10 10.38 19.65
#